data_AF-A0A2K3JNX9-F1
#
_entry.id   AF-A0A2K3JNX9-F1
#
_cell.length_a   1.000
_cell.length_b   1.000
_cell.length_c   1.000
_cell.angle_alpha   90.00
_cell.angle_beta   90.00
_cell.angle_gamma   90.00
#
_symmetry.space_group_name_H-M   'P 1'
#
loop_
_entity.id
_entity.type
_entity.pdbx_description
1 polymer ?
#
loop_
_entity_poly.entity_id
_entity_poly.type
_entity_poly.pdbx_seq_one_letter_code
_entity_poly.pdbx_strand_id
1 'polypeptide(L)'
;MEESLAQLERVQTNLLERISKLEQHSNLQSDSNPNPQSHTDTDTDTVSRLSSILQTNGVTDFSFKRVASDYYDWPLEARRDALNAASIHHLCKSIVLVNTQAPSNVVDCSDRNNSKYYVVVVQYTARFNADAVKNFLYNLNNGTIAKKKFNLLNIVVPCSI
;
A
#
# COMPACT_ATOMS: atom_id res chain seq x y z
N MET A 1 -40.63 9.67 -37.13
CA MET A 1 -40.33 10.08 -35.74
C MET A 1 -40.60 8.94 -34.76
N GLU A 2 -41.70 8.22 -34.91
CA GLU A 2 -42.04 7.05 -34.08
C GLU A 2 -41.15 5.83 -34.39
N GLU A 3 -40.86 5.55 -35.66
CA GLU A 3 -39.96 4.45 -36.06
C GLU A 3 -38.51 4.65 -35.58
N SER A 4 -38.02 5.88 -35.58
CA SER A 4 -36.69 6.22 -35.05
C SER A 4 -36.60 6.04 -33.54
N LEU A 5 -37.71 6.24 -32.83
CA LEU A 5 -37.77 6.03 -31.38
C LEU A 5 -37.74 4.53 -31.06
N ALA A 6 -38.55 3.73 -31.76
CA ALA A 6 -38.58 2.28 -31.61
C ALA A 6 -37.24 1.62 -31.98
N GLN A 7 -36.55 2.15 -32.99
CA GLN A 7 -35.20 1.70 -33.34
C GLN A 7 -34.19 2.02 -32.23
N LEU A 8 -34.28 3.20 -31.61
CA LEU A 8 -33.40 3.60 -30.52
C LEU A 8 -33.62 2.74 -29.28
N GLU A 9 -34.87 2.49 -28.89
CA GLU A 9 -35.22 1.60 -27.77
C GLU A 9 -34.66 0.20 -27.99
N ARG A 10 -34.82 -0.37 -29.20
CA ARG A 10 -34.26 -1.68 -29.55
C ARG A 10 -32.74 -1.73 -29.41
N VAL A 11 -32.04 -0.69 -29.85
CA VAL A 11 -30.58 -0.60 -29.74
C VAL A 11 -30.16 -0.47 -28.27
N GLN A 12 -30.89 0.32 -27.48
CA GLN A 12 -30.60 0.51 -26.07
C GLN A 12 -30.80 -0.79 -25.27
N THR A 13 -31.88 -1.54 -25.51
CA THR A 13 -32.09 -2.84 -24.90
C THR A 13 -31.01 -3.84 -25.28
N ASN A 14 -30.58 -3.85 -26.55
CA ASN A 14 -29.51 -4.73 -27.01
C ASN A 14 -28.15 -4.40 -26.36
N LEU A 15 -27.85 -3.11 -26.19
CA LEU A 15 -26.65 -2.65 -25.49
C LEU A 15 -26.65 -3.10 -24.02
N LEU A 16 -27.77 -2.91 -23.32
CA LEU A 16 -27.90 -3.33 -21.92
C LEU A 16 -27.76 -4.85 -21.76
N GLU A 17 -28.33 -5.65 -22.66
CA GLU A 17 -28.18 -7.10 -22.64
C GLU A 17 -26.72 -7.53 -22.88
N ARG A 18 -26.01 -6.87 -23.80
CA ARG A 18 -24.58 -7.13 -24.06
C ARG A 18 -23.70 -6.76 -22.86
N ILE A 19 -23.98 -5.64 -22.20
CA ILE A 19 -23.27 -5.23 -20.99
C ILE A 19 -23.48 -6.27 -19.87
N SER A 20 -24.72 -6.68 -19.63
CA SER A 20 -25.03 -7.71 -18.61
C SER A 20 -24.32 -9.05 -18.88
N LYS A 21 -24.25 -9.49 -20.15
CA LYS A 21 -23.48 -10.69 -20.53
C LYS A 21 -21.97 -10.52 -20.29
N LEU A 22 -21.42 -9.34 -20.59
CA LEU A 22 -20.01 -9.04 -20.36
C LEU A 22 -19.67 -9.00 -18.87
N GLU A 23 -20.54 -8.41 -18.04
CA GLU A 23 -20.39 -8.38 -16.58
C GLU A 23 -20.43 -9.79 -15.96
N GLN A 24 -21.35 -10.65 -16.42
CA GLN A 24 -21.40 -12.05 -16.00
C GLN A 24 -20.12 -12.82 -16.35
N HIS A 25 -19.58 -12.58 -17.55
CA HIS A 25 -18.34 -13.22 -17.99
C HIS A 25 -17.12 -12.67 -17.26
N SER A 26 -17.05 -11.37 -16.95
CA SER A 26 -15.91 -10.81 -16.23
C SER A 26 -15.89 -11.25 -14.77
N ASN A 27 -17.06 -11.43 -14.13
CA ASN A 27 -17.15 -11.93 -12.76
C ASN A 27 -16.68 -13.39 -12.62
N LEU A 28 -16.66 -14.15 -13.71
CA LEU A 28 -16.19 -15.54 -13.76
C LEU A 28 -14.72 -15.67 -14.20
N GLN A 29 -14.10 -14.62 -14.75
CA GLN A 29 -12.71 -14.63 -15.23
C GLN A 29 -11.69 -14.02 -14.26
N SER A 30 -12.12 -13.58 -13.08
CA SER A 30 -11.22 -13.08 -12.03
C SER A 30 -10.31 -14.15 -11.41
N ASP A 31 -10.62 -15.43 -11.59
CA ASP A 31 -9.80 -16.54 -11.10
C ASP A 31 -9.56 -17.57 -12.20
N SER A 32 -8.32 -17.61 -12.71
CA SER A 32 -7.58 -18.78 -13.23
C SER A 32 -6.83 -18.52 -14.54
N ASN A 33 -5.62 -17.96 -14.40
CA ASN A 33 -4.52 -18.31 -15.31
C ASN A 33 -3.53 -19.17 -14.49
N PRO A 34 -3.47 -20.50 -14.68
CA PRO A 34 -2.52 -21.34 -13.97
C PRO A 34 -1.17 -21.25 -14.69
N ASN A 35 -0.28 -20.37 -14.23
CA ASN A 35 1.13 -20.49 -14.53
C ASN A 35 1.77 -21.40 -13.45
N PRO A 36 2.43 -22.51 -13.81
CA PRO A 36 2.90 -23.49 -12.85
C PRO A 36 4.24 -23.08 -12.23
N GLN A 37 4.20 -22.23 -11.20
CA GLN A 37 5.21 -22.19 -10.12
C GLN A 37 4.51 -21.84 -8.80
N SER A 38 3.87 -22.83 -8.18
CA SER A 38 3.10 -22.70 -6.95
C SER A 38 4.01 -22.57 -5.72
N HIS A 39 4.34 -21.32 -5.38
CA HIS A 39 4.59 -20.88 -4.01
C HIS A 39 3.32 -20.13 -3.54
N THR A 40 2.20 -20.84 -3.30
CA THR A 40 0.86 -20.17 -3.27
C THR A 40 0.12 -20.20 -1.94
N ASP A 41 0.61 -20.89 -0.92
CA ASP A 41 -0.14 -20.97 0.36
C ASP A 41 0.15 -19.83 1.33
N THR A 42 1.35 -19.23 1.31
CA THR A 42 1.73 -18.16 2.25
C THR A 42 1.24 -16.77 1.87
N ASP A 43 1.10 -16.50 0.57
CA ASP A 43 0.79 -15.16 0.07
C ASP A 43 -0.70 -14.83 0.20
N THR A 44 -1.57 -15.83 0.01
CA THR A 44 -3.02 -15.71 0.20
C THR A 44 -3.36 -15.42 1.66
N ASP A 45 -2.61 -16.01 2.59
CA ASP A 45 -2.73 -15.73 4.03
C ASP A 45 -2.38 -14.27 4.36
N THR A 46 -1.29 -13.74 3.78
CA THR A 46 -0.86 -12.36 4.05
C THR A 46 -1.88 -11.33 3.56
N VAL A 47 -2.39 -11.46 2.33
CA VAL A 47 -3.40 -10.53 1.79
C VAL A 47 -4.69 -10.61 2.61
N SER A 48 -5.13 -11.81 2.98
CA SER A 48 -6.34 -12.02 3.77
C SER A 48 -6.20 -11.40 5.17
N ARG A 49 -5.04 -11.62 5.81
CA ARG A 49 -4.71 -11.05 7.12
C ARG A 49 -4.67 -9.52 7.07
N LEU A 50 -4.02 -8.93 6.07
CA LEU A 50 -3.94 -7.47 5.93
C LEU A 50 -5.32 -6.86 5.62
N SER A 51 -6.12 -7.51 4.76
CA SER A 51 -7.49 -7.09 4.45
C SER A 51 -8.36 -7.05 5.72
N SER A 52 -8.27 -8.10 6.54
CA SER A 52 -9.01 -8.18 7.82
C SER A 52 -8.60 -7.08 8.80
N ILE A 53 -7.30 -6.78 8.90
CA ILE A 53 -6.80 -5.67 9.72
C ILE A 53 -7.36 -4.33 9.23
N LEU A 54 -7.32 -4.05 7.92
CA LEU A 54 -7.83 -2.82 7.34
C LEU A 54 -9.34 -2.64 7.61
N GLN A 55 -10.13 -3.67 7.35
CA GLN A 55 -11.57 -3.67 7.57
C GLN A 55 -11.93 -3.47 9.05
N THR A 56 -11.25 -4.17 9.96
CA THR A 56 -11.46 -4.04 11.41
C THR A 56 -11.14 -2.63 11.91
N ASN A 57 -10.23 -1.91 11.24
CA ASN A 57 -9.89 -0.52 11.54
C ASN A 57 -10.72 0.50 10.72
N GLY A 58 -11.79 0.07 10.05
CA GLY A 58 -12.71 0.95 9.33
C GLY A 58 -12.23 1.40 7.95
N VAL A 59 -11.16 0.81 7.41
CA VAL A 59 -10.71 1.06 6.03
C VAL A 59 -11.44 0.09 5.11
N THR A 60 -12.45 0.59 4.39
CA THR A 60 -13.34 -0.24 3.55
C THR A 60 -13.03 -0.18 2.07
N ASP A 61 -12.25 0.82 1.63
CA ASP A 61 -11.89 1.01 0.22
C ASP A 61 -10.37 0.88 0.06
N PHE A 62 -9.92 -0.30 -0.40
CA PHE A 62 -8.53 -0.60 -0.68
C PHE A 62 -8.41 -1.70 -1.74
N SER A 63 -7.28 -1.74 -2.43
CA SER A 63 -6.96 -2.79 -3.40
C SER A 63 -5.48 -3.14 -3.31
N PHE A 64 -5.20 -4.43 -3.20
CA PHE A 64 -3.84 -4.96 -3.26
C PHE A 64 -3.47 -5.26 -4.72
N LYS A 65 -2.26 -4.87 -5.14
CA LYS A 65 -1.80 -5.04 -6.52
C LYS A 65 -0.53 -5.87 -6.56
N ARG A 66 -0.57 -6.97 -7.31
CA ARG A 66 0.62 -7.73 -7.65
C ARG A 66 1.36 -7.02 -8.78
N VAL A 67 2.68 -6.93 -8.63
CA VAL A 67 3.60 -6.35 -9.61
C VAL A 67 4.69 -7.37 -9.93
N ALA A 68 5.42 -7.16 -11.02
CA ALA A 68 6.52 -8.03 -11.39
C ALA A 68 7.64 -8.00 -10.32
N SER A 69 8.45 -9.06 -10.27
CA SER A 69 9.51 -9.21 -9.26
C SER A 69 10.60 -8.11 -9.37
N ASP A 70 10.80 -7.58 -10.56
CA ASP A 70 11.73 -6.49 -10.89
C ASP A 70 11.14 -5.08 -10.69
N TYR A 71 9.94 -4.97 -10.11
CA TYR A 71 9.24 -3.70 -9.87
C TYR A 71 10.10 -2.59 -9.24
N TYR A 72 11.02 -2.96 -8.33
CA TYR A 72 11.88 -1.99 -7.66
C TYR A 72 13.07 -1.50 -8.50
N ASP A 73 13.30 -2.07 -9.68
CA ASP A 73 14.29 -1.61 -10.64
C ASP A 73 13.68 -0.62 -11.65
N TRP A 74 12.36 -0.51 -11.68
CA TRP A 74 11.65 0.35 -12.64
C TRP A 74 11.75 1.83 -12.29
N PRO A 75 11.64 2.74 -13.29
CA PRO A 75 11.47 4.17 -13.04
C PRO A 75 10.14 4.45 -12.31
N LEU A 76 10.05 5.59 -11.60
CA LEU A 76 8.88 5.91 -10.76
C LEU A 76 7.59 6.06 -11.58
N GLU A 77 7.70 6.51 -12.83
CA GLU A 77 6.59 6.67 -13.75
C GLU A 77 5.97 5.31 -14.11
N ALA A 78 6.81 4.30 -14.39
CA ALA A 78 6.33 2.95 -14.66
C ALA A 78 5.68 2.32 -13.42
N ARG A 79 6.23 2.58 -12.21
CA ARG A 79 5.62 2.13 -10.95
C ARG A 79 4.26 2.78 -10.71
N ARG A 80 4.14 4.08 -10.98
CA ARG A 80 2.88 4.82 -10.91
C ARG A 80 1.84 4.14 -11.79
N ASP A 81 2.20 3.84 -13.03
CA ASP A 81 1.29 3.23 -14.01
C ASP A 81 0.86 1.83 -13.57
N ALA A 82 1.81 1.00 -13.11
CA ALA A 82 1.53 -0.33 -12.59
C ALA A 82 0.56 -0.30 -11.38
N LEU A 83 0.74 0.68 -10.49
CA LEU A 83 -0.12 0.87 -9.32
C LEU A 83 -1.39 1.68 -9.60
N ASN A 84 -1.57 2.22 -10.81
CA ASN A 84 -2.64 3.17 -11.17
C ASN A 84 -2.72 4.36 -10.21
N ALA A 85 -1.56 4.88 -9.78
CA ALA A 85 -1.51 6.06 -8.94
C ALA A 85 -1.71 7.34 -9.77
N ALA A 86 -2.39 8.34 -9.22
CA ALA A 86 -2.64 9.59 -9.95
C ALA A 86 -1.37 10.39 -10.29
N SER A 87 -0.29 10.21 -9.51
CA SER A 87 1.01 10.86 -9.71
C SER A 87 2.11 10.08 -8.98
N ILE A 88 3.38 10.27 -9.38
CA ILE A 88 4.54 9.72 -8.68
C ILE A 88 4.62 10.20 -7.22
N HIS A 89 4.01 11.36 -6.90
CA HIS A 89 3.95 11.89 -5.53
C HIS A 89 2.95 11.14 -4.63
N HIS A 90 2.08 10.30 -5.18
CA HIS A 90 1.21 9.41 -4.40
C HIS A 90 1.89 8.07 -4.09
N LEU A 91 3.05 7.79 -4.67
CA LEU A 91 3.83 6.61 -4.33
C LEU A 91 4.54 6.84 -3.00
N CYS A 92 4.28 5.97 -2.03
CA CYS A 92 4.89 6.00 -0.71
C CYS A 92 5.73 4.76 -0.44
N LYS A 93 6.75 4.91 0.40
CA LYS A 93 7.53 3.82 0.97
C LYS A 93 7.53 3.91 2.49
N SER A 94 7.52 2.75 3.13
CA SER A 94 7.68 2.61 4.57
C SER A 94 9.15 2.35 4.88
N ILE A 95 9.75 3.13 5.78
CA ILE A 95 11.13 2.94 6.24
C ILE A 95 11.06 2.51 7.70
N VAL A 96 11.66 1.37 8.02
CA VAL A 96 11.80 0.91 9.40
C VAL A 96 13.09 1.51 9.96
N LEU A 97 13.00 2.19 11.09
CA LEU A 97 14.11 2.82 11.79
C LEU A 97 14.39 2.05 13.07
N VAL A 98 15.66 1.73 13.32
CA VAL A 98 16.09 1.14 14.60
C VAL A 98 16.78 2.20 15.43
N ASN A 99 16.31 2.44 16.65
CA ASN A 99 17.00 3.26 17.63
C ASN A 99 18.10 2.45 18.32
N THR A 100 19.36 2.62 17.89
CA THR A 100 20.49 1.87 18.46
C THR A 100 20.88 2.35 19.86
N GLN A 101 20.38 3.49 20.29
CA GLN A 101 20.63 4.07 21.61
C GLN A 101 19.48 3.84 22.59
N ALA A 102 18.49 3.03 22.19
CA ALA A 102 17.42 2.59 23.06
C ALA A 102 18.03 1.83 24.27
N PRO A 103 17.59 2.12 25.51
CA PRO A 103 17.99 1.36 26.69
C PRO A 103 17.73 -0.14 26.53
N SER A 104 18.49 -0.99 27.22
CA SER A 104 18.34 -2.45 27.11
C SER A 104 16.98 -2.99 27.54
N ASN A 105 16.27 -2.25 28.41
CA ASN A 105 14.90 -2.56 28.82
C ASN A 105 13.84 -2.17 27.78
N VAL A 106 14.21 -1.39 26.75
CA VAL A 106 13.33 -1.02 25.63
C VAL A 106 13.62 -1.98 24.47
N VAL A 107 12.85 -3.06 24.40
CA VAL A 107 13.03 -4.12 23.40
C VAL A 107 11.98 -4.09 22.30
N ASP A 108 10.88 -3.36 22.50
CA ASP A 108 9.67 -3.42 21.70
C ASP A 108 9.16 -2.02 21.30
N CYS A 109 7.89 -1.98 20.89
CA CYS A 109 7.16 -0.78 20.46
C CYS A 109 6.09 -0.34 21.48
N SER A 110 6.19 -0.77 22.74
CA SER A 110 5.14 -0.54 23.76
C SER A 110 5.00 0.94 24.14
N ASP A 111 6.12 1.66 24.21
CA ASP A 111 6.11 3.11 24.45
C ASP A 111 6.34 3.87 23.14
N ARG A 112 5.27 4.46 22.59
CA ARG A 112 5.33 5.26 21.35
C ARG A 112 6.30 6.44 21.43
N ASN A 113 6.62 6.92 22.63
CA ASN A 113 7.51 8.06 22.83
C ASN A 113 8.98 7.63 22.90
N ASN A 114 9.25 6.36 23.23
CA ASN A 114 10.59 5.80 23.35
C ASN A 114 10.63 4.32 22.94
N SER A 115 10.24 4.03 21.70
CA SER A 115 10.28 2.69 21.12
C SER A 115 11.67 2.35 20.56
N LYS A 116 11.97 1.05 20.46
CA LYS A 116 13.18 0.57 19.77
C LYS A 116 13.08 0.71 18.25
N TYR A 117 11.87 0.55 17.71
CA TYR A 117 11.60 0.60 16.28
C TYR A 117 10.58 1.68 15.96
N TYR A 118 10.78 2.37 14.83
CA TYR A 118 9.82 3.34 14.29
C TYR A 118 9.58 3.04 12.81
N VAL A 119 8.36 3.23 12.34
CA VAL A 119 8.05 3.18 10.91
C VAL A 119 7.74 4.58 10.43
N VAL A 120 8.41 5.03 9.37
CA VAL A 120 8.15 6.32 8.73
C VAL A 120 7.69 6.09 7.31
N VAL A 121 6.50 6.60 6.97
CA VAL A 121 5.96 6.56 5.62
C VAL A 121 6.33 7.86 4.91
N VAL A 122 7.04 7.78 3.79
CA VAL A 122 7.48 8.94 2.99
C VAL A 122 7.18 8.72 1.51
N GLN A 123 6.97 9.79 0.76
CA GLN A 123 6.85 9.71 -0.70
C GLN A 123 8.16 9.26 -1.34
N TYR A 124 8.10 8.55 -2.48
CA TYR A 124 9.30 8.16 -3.23
C TYR A 124 10.13 9.35 -3.70
N THR A 125 9.48 10.46 -4.04
CA THR A 125 10.14 11.70 -4.46
C THR A 125 10.75 12.49 -3.30
N ALA A 126 10.33 12.21 -2.05
CA ALA A 126 10.82 12.91 -0.88
C ALA A 126 12.16 12.34 -0.41
N ARG A 127 13.06 13.22 0.00
CA ARG A 127 14.29 12.82 0.69
C ARG A 127 14.00 12.60 2.17
N PHE A 128 14.34 11.41 2.66
CA PHE A 128 14.21 11.11 4.08
C PHE A 128 15.20 11.95 4.90
N ASN A 129 14.71 12.62 5.95
CA ASN A 129 15.52 13.43 6.85
C ASN A 129 15.46 12.85 8.27
N ALA A 130 16.53 12.18 8.69
CA ALA A 130 16.62 11.55 10.00
C ALA A 130 16.55 12.57 11.15
N ASP A 131 17.09 13.77 10.98
CA ASP A 131 17.09 14.79 12.03
C ASP A 131 15.69 15.41 12.22
N ALA A 132 14.89 15.49 11.15
CA ALA A 132 13.48 15.85 11.27
C ALA A 132 12.72 14.86 12.17
N VAL A 133 12.98 13.55 12.02
CA VAL A 133 12.38 12.52 12.87
C VAL A 133 12.86 12.65 14.32
N LYS A 134 14.16 12.85 14.56
CA LYS A 134 14.69 13.08 15.92
C LYS A 134 14.08 14.31 16.58
N ASN A 135 13.90 15.39 15.83
CA ASN A 135 13.26 16.61 16.32
C ASN A 135 11.79 16.39 16.65
N PHE A 136 11.07 15.64 15.80
CA PHE A 136 9.69 15.26 16.07
C PHE A 136 9.56 14.43 17.36
N LEU A 137 10.39 13.40 17.54
CA LEU A 137 10.39 12.58 18.76
C LEU A 137 10.80 13.37 20.00
N TYR A 138 11.78 14.26 19.88
CA TYR A 138 12.16 15.16 20.97
C TYR A 138 11.00 16.04 21.43
N ASN A 139 10.27 16.63 20.49
CA ASN A 139 9.11 17.47 20.78
C ASN A 139 7.95 16.65 21.34
N LEU A 140 7.72 15.44 20.82
CA LEU A 140 6.71 14.50 21.31
C LEU A 140 6.95 14.13 22.78
N ASN A 141 8.21 14.06 23.20
CA ASN A 141 8.62 13.80 24.57
C ASN A 141 8.68 15.06 25.44
N ASN A 142 8.16 16.21 25.00
CA ASN A 142 8.28 17.49 25.71
C ASN A 142 9.73 17.86 26.08
N GLY A 143 10.70 17.37 25.31
CA GLY A 143 12.14 17.57 25.57
C GLY A 143 12.74 16.74 26.71
N THR A 144 11.97 15.85 27.34
CA THR A 144 12.42 15.01 28.47
C THR A 144 13.52 14.02 28.06
N ILE A 145 13.43 13.48 26.85
CA ILE A 145 14.45 12.59 26.27
C ILE A 145 15.36 13.40 25.36
N ALA A 146 16.66 13.45 25.67
CA ALA A 146 17.62 14.18 24.85
C ALA A 146 17.75 13.59 23.43
N LYS A 147 17.88 14.45 22.40
CA LYS A 147 18.00 14.05 20.98
C LYS A 147 19.07 12.99 20.71
N LYS A 148 20.18 13.02 21.45
CA LYS A 148 21.29 12.04 21.36
C LYS A 148 20.89 10.59 21.65
N LYS A 149 19.73 10.38 22.29
CA LYS A 149 19.16 9.05 22.59
C LYS A 149 18.36 8.47 21.43
N PHE A 150 18.16 9.22 20.35
CA PHE A 150 17.52 8.76 19.12
C PHE A 150 18.57 8.63 18.01
N ASN A 151 19.31 7.51 18.00
CA ASN A 151 20.18 7.17 16.88
C ASN A 151 19.45 6.22 15.94
N LEU A 152 18.75 6.80 14.97
CA LEU A 152 17.86 6.10 14.06
C LEU A 152 18.62 5.64 12.82
N LEU A 153 18.82 4.33 12.70
CA LEU A 153 19.40 3.71 11.50
C LEU A 153 18.29 3.19 10.59
N ASN A 154 18.40 3.51 9.30
CA ASN A 154 17.41 3.12 8.30
C ASN A 154 17.60 1.65 7.90
N ILE A 155 16.54 0.88 8.06
CA ILE A 155 16.33 -0.38 7.37
C ILE A 155 15.29 -0.09 6.28
N VAL A 156 15.76 0.02 5.04
CA VAL A 156 14.87 0.23 3.91
C VAL A 156 14.12 -1.08 3.66
N VAL A 157 12.82 -1.07 3.93
CA VAL A 157 11.93 -2.17 3.56
C VAL A 157 11.16 -1.71 2.32
N PRO A 158 11.33 -2.38 1.16
CA PRO A 158 10.49 -2.11 0.01
C PRO A 158 9.02 -2.27 0.41
N CYS A 159 8.18 -1.28 0.10
CA CYS A 159 6.77 -1.27 0.48
C CYS A 159 6.00 -2.27 -0.40
N SER A 160 6.01 -3.54 0.00
CA SER A 160 5.11 -4.56 -0.55
C SER A 160 3.86 -4.56 0.32
N ILE A 161 2.84 -3.81 -0.11
CA ILE A 161 1.48 -3.93 0.41
C ILE A 161 0.67 -4.65 -0.67
#